data_AF-A0A377I4E7-F1
#
_entry.id   AF-A0A377I4E7-F1
#
_cell.length_a   1.000
_cell.length_b   1.000
_cell.length_c   1.000
_cell.angle_alpha   90.00
_cell.angle_beta   90.00
_cell.angle_gamma   90.00
#
_symmetry.space_group_name_H-M   'P 1'
#
loop_
_entity.id
_entity.type
_entity.pdbx_description
1 polymer ?
#
loop_
_entity_poly.entity_id
_entity_poly.type
_entity_poly.pdbx_seq_one_letter_code
_entity_poly.pdbx_strand_id
1 'polypeptide(L)'
;MSDKIEQKVQGNNNNILGKNGDIKVIRSPVKVPIFYEFQNTCVDSIDVSSEIEYYLKNGWELIGSEPINGVVRRREKILYSPVKLRFRRTISS
;
A
#
# COMPACT_ATOMS: atom_id res chain seq x y z
N MET A 1 -19.03 -17.06 2.97
CA MET A 1 -17.55 -17.11 2.89
C MET A 1 -17.04 -15.92 3.67
N SER A 2 -16.19 -16.12 4.67
CA SER A 2 -15.62 -15.05 5.51
C SER A 2 -14.23 -14.74 4.98
N ASP A 3 -14.03 -13.49 4.56
CA ASP A 3 -12.73 -12.99 4.11
C ASP A 3 -11.75 -13.00 5.28
N LYS A 4 -10.69 -13.80 5.15
CA LYS A 4 -9.57 -13.80 6.10
C LYS A 4 -8.74 -12.55 5.85
N ILE A 5 -8.94 -11.52 6.67
CA ILE A 5 -8.08 -10.34 6.72
C ILE A 5 -6.80 -10.72 7.49
N GLU A 6 -5.68 -10.85 6.78
CA GLU A 6 -4.36 -11.02 7.43
C GLU A 6 -3.85 -9.67 7.94
N GLN A 7 -4.02 -9.42 9.24
CA GLN A 7 -3.35 -8.31 9.94
C GLN A 7 -2.03 -8.82 10.54
N LYS A 8 -0.90 -8.17 10.22
CA LYS A 8 0.37 -8.38 10.92
C LYS A 8 0.63 -7.22 11.89
N VAL A 9 0.69 -7.53 13.19
CA VAL A 9 1.07 -6.58 14.25
C VAL A 9 2.51 -6.88 14.66
N GLN A 10 3.40 -5.88 14.63
CA GLN A 10 4.78 -6.01 15.09
C GLN A 10 4.93 -5.26 16.43
N GLY A 11 5.13 -6.01 17.53
CA GLY A 11 5.33 -5.47 18.88
C GLY A 11 6.76 -4.95 19.10
N ASN A 12 6.91 -3.89 19.92
CA ASN A 12 8.17 -3.16 20.13
C ASN A 12 8.78 -3.49 21.51
N ASN A 13 9.99 -4.07 21.57
CA ASN A 13 10.68 -4.50 22.81
C ASN A 13 11.51 -3.37 23.45
N ASN A 14 10.88 -2.34 24.03
CA ASN A 14 11.59 -1.13 24.48
C ASN A 14 11.82 -0.98 26.01
N ASN A 15 11.75 -2.05 26.82
CA ASN A 15 12.02 -1.94 28.25
C ASN A 15 13.49 -2.23 28.59
N ILE A 16 14.28 -1.20 28.91
CA ILE A 16 15.62 -1.32 29.50
C ILE A 16 15.53 -0.97 30.99
N LEU A 17 15.90 -1.92 31.87
CA LEU A 17 16.02 -1.71 33.31
C LEU A 17 17.36 -1.02 33.65
N GLY A 18 17.31 0.14 34.32
CA GLY A 18 18.48 0.88 34.80
C GLY A 18 19.04 0.34 36.13
N LYS A 19 20.34 0.56 36.39
CA LYS A 19 21.11 -0.07 37.49
C LYS A 19 20.74 0.32 38.95
N ASN A 20 19.87 1.31 39.19
CA ASN A 20 19.56 1.79 40.55
C ASN A 20 18.04 1.92 40.85
N GLY A 21 17.18 1.19 40.15
CA GLY A 21 15.72 1.26 40.38
C GLY A 21 15.01 2.47 39.77
N ASP A 22 15.74 3.37 39.12
CA ASP A 22 15.15 4.43 38.29
C ASP A 22 14.56 3.85 37.00
N ILE A 23 13.23 3.82 36.91
CA ILE A 23 12.52 3.56 35.66
C ILE A 23 12.45 4.88 34.88
N LYS A 24 13.40 5.10 33.96
CA LYS A 24 13.23 6.11 32.93
C LYS A 24 12.15 5.65 31.95
N VAL A 25 10.90 6.01 32.22
CA VAL A 25 9.82 5.88 31.24
C VAL A 25 10.02 6.96 30.17
N ILE A 26 10.86 6.68 29.18
CA ILE A 26 10.85 7.44 27.94
C ILE A 26 9.53 7.07 27.26
N ARG A 27 8.49 7.88 27.44
CA ARG A 27 7.25 7.75 26.65
C ARG A 27 7.63 8.09 25.21
N SER A 28 8.02 7.06 24.46
CA SER A 28 8.18 7.16 23.02
C SER A 28 6.86 7.71 22.47
N PRO A 29 6.89 8.66 21.52
CA PRO A 29 5.65 9.19 20.94
C PRO A 29 4.80 8.01 20.48
N VAL A 30 3.56 7.95 20.96
CA VAL A 30 2.61 6.91 20.59
C VAL A 30 2.43 7.03 19.07
N LYS A 31 3.01 6.09 18.31
CA LYS A 31 2.83 6.05 16.86
C LYS A 31 1.34 5.77 16.62
N VAL A 32 0.61 6.79 16.15
CA VAL A 32 -0.77 6.61 15.70
C VAL A 32 -0.74 5.63 14.52
N PRO A 33 -1.58 4.58 14.51
CA PRO A 33 -1.63 3.65 13.38
C PRO A 33 -2.09 4.40 12.13
N ILE A 34 -1.32 4.27 11.05
CA ILE A 34 -1.68 4.77 9.73
C ILE A 34 -2.33 3.62 8.96
N PHE A 35 -3.57 3.81 8.50
CA PHE A 35 -4.31 2.83 7.72
C PHE A 35 -4.23 3.16 6.23
N TYR A 36 -4.15 2.13 5.39
CA TYR A 36 -4.07 2.28 3.94
C TYR A 36 -5.18 1.49 3.24
N GLU A 37 -5.73 2.09 2.19
CA GLU A 37 -6.53 1.43 1.16
C GLU A 37 -5.63 1.06 -0.02
N PHE A 38 -5.86 -0.09 -0.66
CA PHE A 38 -5.06 -0.57 -1.79
C PHE A 38 -5.94 -0.80 -3.02
N GLN A 39 -5.43 -0.43 -4.19
CA GLN A 39 -6.11 -0.62 -5.48
C GLN A 39 -5.12 -1.09 -6.54
N ASN A 40 -5.57 -2.03 -7.39
CA ASN A 40 -4.79 -2.50 -8.53
C ASN A 40 -5.56 -2.22 -9.83
N THR A 41 -4.85 -1.74 -10.84
CA THR A 41 -5.39 -1.57 -12.20
C THR A 41 -4.45 -2.21 -13.21
N CYS A 42 -4.99 -2.56 -14.38
CA CYS A 42 -4.25 -3.18 -15.48
C CYS A 42 -4.68 -2.47 -16.76
N VAL A 43 -3.73 -1.80 -17.39
CA VAL A 43 -3.93 -0.91 -18.55
C VAL A 43 -2.90 -1.24 -19.63
N ASP A 44 -3.14 -0.81 -20.87
CA ASP A 44 -2.14 -0.98 -21.94
C ASP A 44 -0.98 0.00 -21.73
N SER A 45 0.21 -0.32 -22.24
CA SER A 45 1.43 0.45 -22.02
C SER A 45 1.29 1.91 -22.47
N ILE A 46 0.51 2.16 -23.52
CA ILE A 46 0.21 3.50 -24.05
C ILE A 46 -0.67 4.35 -23.10
N ASP A 47 -1.48 3.69 -22.25
CA ASP A 47 -2.45 4.34 -21.36
C ASP A 47 -1.90 4.49 -19.92
N VAL A 48 -0.66 4.04 -19.65
CA VAL A 48 -0.09 4.02 -18.29
C VAL A 48 -0.02 5.40 -17.67
N SER A 49 0.47 6.40 -18.42
CA SER A 49 0.67 7.75 -17.88
C SER A 49 -0.64 8.41 -17.48
N SER A 50 -1.68 8.28 -18.32
CA SER A 50 -3.00 8.87 -18.04
C SER A 50 -3.68 8.19 -16.84
N GLU A 51 -3.56 6.87 -16.70
CA GLU A 51 -4.09 6.12 -15.56
C GLU A 51 -3.36 6.55 -14.26
N ILE A 52 -2.03 6.65 -14.28
CA ILE A 52 -1.25 7.12 -13.11
C ILE A 52 -1.69 8.53 -12.72
N GLU A 53 -1.75 9.47 -13.66
CA GLU A 53 -2.18 10.84 -13.37
C GLU A 53 -3.58 10.92 -12.76
N TYR A 54 -4.52 10.11 -13.26
CA TYR A 54 -5.87 10.03 -12.71
C TYR A 54 -5.85 9.63 -11.23
N TYR A 55 -5.13 8.57 -10.86
CA TYR A 55 -5.06 8.12 -9.47
C TYR A 55 -4.33 9.13 -8.56
N LEU A 56 -3.22 9.70 -9.03
CA LEU A 56 -2.48 10.72 -8.27
C LEU A 56 -3.34 11.95 -7.97
N LYS A 57 -4.13 12.43 -8.94
CA LYS A 57 -5.09 13.54 -8.75
C LYS A 57 -6.17 13.22 -7.72
N ASN A 58 -6.50 11.95 -7.52
CA ASN A 58 -7.50 11.49 -6.54
C ASN A 58 -6.88 11.10 -5.18
N GLY A 59 -5.66 11.55 -4.90
CA GLY A 59 -5.00 11.36 -3.61
C GLY A 59 -4.43 9.95 -3.40
N TRP A 60 -4.29 9.16 -4.46
CA TRP A 60 -3.58 7.89 -4.40
C TRP A 60 -2.08 8.08 -4.64
N GLU A 61 -1.30 7.15 -4.14
CA GLU A 61 0.14 7.05 -4.34
C GLU A 61 0.46 5.78 -5.12
N LEU A 62 1.28 5.90 -6.18
CA LEU A 62 1.77 4.74 -6.93
C LEU A 62 2.85 4.02 -6.11
N ILE A 63 2.61 2.74 -5.81
CA ILE A 63 3.53 1.90 -5.02
C ILE A 63 4.15 0.75 -5.81
N GLY A 64 3.73 0.57 -7.06
CA GLY A 64 4.36 -0.40 -7.94
C GLY A 64 3.80 -0.38 -9.36
N SER A 65 4.67 -0.69 -10.30
CA SER A 65 4.36 -0.88 -11.71
C SER A 65 5.10 -2.13 -12.19
N GLU A 66 4.39 -3.03 -12.88
CA GLU A 66 4.95 -4.28 -13.38
C GLU A 66 4.42 -4.57 -14.78
N PRO A 67 5.28 -4.69 -15.80
CA PRO A 67 4.85 -5.10 -17.13
C PRO A 67 4.42 -6.57 -17.12
N ILE A 68 3.35 -6.88 -17.84
CA ILE A 68 2.87 -8.24 -18.03
C ILE A 68 3.26 -8.67 -19.45
N ASN A 69 3.97 -9.78 -19.56
CA ASN A 69 4.32 -10.34 -20.86
C ASN A 69 3.09 -10.98 -21.53
N GLY A 70 2.86 -10.61 -22.80
CA GLY A 70 1.78 -11.17 -23.61
C GLY A 70 0.50 -10.33 -23.61
N VAL A 71 -0.60 -10.92 -24.06
CA VAL A 71 -1.87 -10.24 -24.29
C VAL A 71 -2.86 -10.58 -23.19
N VAL A 72 -3.47 -9.57 -22.56
CA VAL A 72 -4.51 -9.74 -21.54
C VAL A 72 -5.86 -9.38 -22.14
N ARG A 73 -6.82 -10.32 -22.12
CA ARG A 73 -8.21 -10.06 -22.49
C ARG A 73 -9.03 -9.76 -21.23
N ARG A 74 -9.62 -8.57 -21.16
CA ARG A 74 -10.43 -8.14 -20.02
C ARG A 74 -11.74 -7.55 -20.52
N ARG A 75 -12.85 -8.25 -20.28
CA ARG A 75 -14.17 -7.92 -20.85
C ARG A 75 -14.06 -7.76 -22.37
N GLU A 76 -14.46 -6.61 -22.91
CA GLU A 76 -14.45 -6.28 -24.33
C GLU A 76 -13.14 -5.64 -24.81
N LYS A 77 -12.15 -5.45 -23.93
CA LYS A 77 -10.84 -4.86 -24.28
C LYS A 77 -9.75 -5.94 -24.31
N ILE A 78 -8.91 -5.85 -25.33
CA ILE A 78 -7.67 -6.62 -25.46
C ILE A 78 -6.53 -5.65 -25.17
N LEU A 79 -5.67 -5.98 -24.20
CA LEU A 79 -4.47 -5.24 -23.85
C LEU A 79 -3.27 -5.98 -24.43
N TYR A 80 -2.53 -5.35 -25.34
CA TYR A 80 -1.46 -6.01 -26.07
C TYR A 80 -0.11 -5.94 -25.36
N SER A 81 0.13 -4.89 -24.59
CA SER A 81 1.30 -4.74 -23.73
C SER A 81 0.87 -4.26 -22.33
N PRO A 82 0.16 -5.11 -21.57
CA PRO A 82 -0.45 -4.70 -20.33
C PRO A 82 0.58 -4.39 -19.25
N VAL A 83 0.30 -3.37 -18.44
CA VAL A 83 1.07 -3.00 -17.26
C VAL A 83 0.14 -3.00 -16.06
N LYS A 84 0.55 -3.73 -15.02
CA LYS A 84 -0.14 -3.75 -13.74
C LYS A 84 0.37 -2.60 -12.87
N LEU A 85 -0.55 -1.74 -12.46
CA LEU A 85 -0.26 -0.63 -11.56
C LEU A 85 -0.89 -0.92 -10.20
N ARG A 86 -0.15 -0.58 -9.13
CA ARG A 86 -0.54 -0.77 -7.74
C ARG A 86 -0.52 0.58 -7.04
N PHE A 87 -1.64 0.93 -6.43
CA PHE A 87 -1.83 2.20 -5.73
C PHE A 87 -2.17 1.95 -4.26
N ARG A 88 -1.81 2.91 -3.40
CA ARG A 88 -2.32 3.00 -2.03
C ARG A 88 -2.86 4.40 -1.75
N ARG A 89 -3.75 4.52 -0.78
CA ARG A 89 -4.20 5.81 -0.26
C ARG A 89 -4.32 5.73 1.26
N THR A 90 -3.90 6.77 1.96
CA THR A 90 -4.06 6.83 3.42
C THR A 90 -5.53 7.04 3.77
N ILE A 91 -6.04 6.27 4.72
CA ILE A 91 -7.36 6.48 5.31
C ILE A 91 -7.16 7.37 6.52
N SER A 92 -7.40 8.67 6.36
CA SER A 92 -7.55 9.59 7.48
C SER A 92 -8.85 9.24 8.21
N SER A 93 -8.73 8.73 9.44
CA SER A 93 -9.84 8.63 10.40
C SER A 93 -10.29 10.01 10.87
#